data_AF-A0A087WNT5-F1
#
_entry.id   AF-A0A087WNT5-F1
#
_cell.length_a   1.000
_cell.length_b   1.000
_cell.length_c   1.000
_cell.angle_alpha   90.00
_cell.angle_beta   90.00
_cell.angle_gamma   90.00
#
_symmetry.space_group_name_H-M   'P 1'
#
loop_
_entity.id
_entity.type
_entity.pdbx_description
1 polymer ?
#
loop_
_entity_poly.entity_id
_entity_poly.type
_entity_poly.pdbx_seq_one_letter_code
_entity_poly.pdbx_strand_id
1 'polypeptide(L)'
;MPALDSWGDWDPGDPCSGTWKMVLQRQRNGEKPGTAMCVGCGSQIHDQFILRVSPDLEWHAACLKCAECSQYLDETCTCFVRDGKTYCKRDYVRLFGIKCAQCQVGFSSSDLVMRARDSVYHIECFRCSVCSRQLLPGDEFSLREHELLCR
;
A
#
# COMPACT_ATOMS: atom_id res chain seq x y z
N MET A 1 -31.41 20.40 -9.96
CA MET A 1 -30.28 19.63 -10.54
C MET A 1 -29.03 19.94 -9.73
N PRO A 2 -28.81 19.34 -8.56
CA PRO A 2 -27.51 19.40 -7.88
C PRO A 2 -26.60 18.30 -8.44
N ALA A 3 -25.36 18.67 -8.76
CA ALA A 3 -24.30 17.73 -9.06
C ALA A 3 -23.87 17.04 -7.76
N LEU A 4 -23.81 15.71 -7.77
CA LEU A 4 -23.21 14.90 -6.72
C LEU A 4 -21.71 14.82 -6.99
N ASP A 5 -20.94 15.79 -6.51
CA ASP A 5 -19.49 15.70 -6.36
C ASP A 5 -19.13 14.92 -5.07
N SER A 6 -19.52 13.64 -5.02
CA SER A 6 -18.96 12.70 -4.05
C SER A 6 -17.82 11.92 -4.71
N TRP A 7 -16.60 12.40 -4.52
CA TRP A 7 -15.39 11.62 -4.79
C TRP A 7 -14.66 11.38 -3.46
N GLY A 8 -14.97 10.22 -2.86
CA GLY A 8 -14.02 9.42 -2.07
C GLY A 8 -13.96 9.66 -0.57
N ASP A 9 -14.88 9.03 0.17
CA ASP A 9 -14.72 8.69 1.60
C ASP A 9 -13.43 7.87 1.81
N TRP A 10 -12.63 8.25 2.81
CA TRP A 10 -11.39 7.60 3.20
C TRP A 10 -11.71 6.39 4.07
N ASP A 11 -11.65 5.17 3.52
CA ASP A 11 -11.87 3.92 4.26
C ASP A 11 -10.55 3.41 4.87
N PRO A 12 -10.39 3.36 6.21
CA PRO A 12 -9.15 2.92 6.85
C PRO A 12 -8.86 1.42 6.70
N GLY A 13 -9.78 0.64 6.09
CA GLY A 13 -9.71 -0.82 5.99
C GLY A 13 -9.26 -1.38 4.64
N ASP A 14 -8.99 -0.54 3.64
CA ASP A 14 -8.62 -1.00 2.29
C ASP A 14 -7.14 -0.71 1.95
N PRO A 15 -6.26 -1.72 1.89
CA PRO A 15 -4.85 -1.53 1.54
C PRO A 15 -4.61 -1.09 0.09
N CYS A 16 -5.64 -1.12 -0.77
CA CYS A 16 -5.52 -0.92 -2.21
C CYS A 16 -6.01 0.46 -2.70
N SER A 17 -6.73 1.23 -1.88
CA SER A 17 -7.31 2.53 -2.30
C SER A 17 -6.30 3.68 -2.34
N GLY A 18 -5.12 3.55 -1.71
CA GLY A 18 -4.08 4.57 -1.65
C GLY A 18 -2.99 4.46 -2.72
N THR A 19 -3.34 4.26 -3.99
CA THR A 19 -2.34 4.24 -5.07
C THR A 19 -1.91 5.69 -5.37
N TRP A 20 -0.74 6.08 -4.87
CA TRP A 20 -0.14 7.37 -5.24
C TRP A 20 0.28 7.32 -6.70
N LYS A 21 -0.39 8.12 -7.54
CA LYS A 21 -0.03 8.24 -8.95
C LYS A 21 1.26 9.02 -9.05
N MET A 22 2.21 8.38 -9.70
CA MET A 22 3.48 8.98 -10.02
C MET A 22 3.42 9.60 -11.41
N VAL A 23 3.85 10.85 -11.55
CA VAL A 23 3.88 11.54 -12.84
C VAL A 23 5.30 12.04 -13.11
N LEU A 24 5.86 11.64 -14.25
CA LEU A 24 7.10 12.20 -14.79
C LEU A 24 6.77 13.51 -15.49
N GLN A 25 7.25 14.63 -14.97
CA GLN A 25 7.06 15.95 -15.58
C GLN A 25 8.39 16.49 -16.11
N ARG A 26 8.38 16.95 -17.36
CA ARG A 26 9.52 17.67 -17.93
C ARG A 26 9.51 19.12 -17.45
N GLN A 27 10.62 19.62 -16.95
CA GLN A 27 10.75 21.03 -16.63
C GLN A 27 10.67 21.88 -17.92
N ARG A 28 9.74 22.84 -17.95
CA ARG A 28 9.67 23.86 -19.00
C ARG A 28 10.59 25.01 -18.60
N ASN A 29 11.61 25.27 -19.40
CA ASN A 29 12.53 26.39 -19.22
C ASN A 29 11.77 27.70 -19.49
N GLY A 30 11.18 28.34 -18.47
CA GLY A 30 10.46 29.61 -18.64
C GLY A 30 9.46 30.01 -17.54
N GLU A 31 9.09 29.13 -16.62
CA GLU A 31 8.32 29.52 -15.42
C GLU A 31 9.31 29.85 -14.29
N LYS A 32 9.06 30.95 -13.57
CA LYS A 32 9.93 31.49 -12.50
C LYS A 32 10.50 30.36 -11.63
N PRO A 33 11.79 30.40 -11.20
CA PRO A 33 12.44 29.31 -10.48
C PRO A 33 11.80 29.11 -9.10
N GLY A 34 10.65 28.41 -9.09
CA GLY A 34 10.02 27.86 -7.92
C GLY A 34 10.76 26.58 -7.58
N THR A 35 11.81 26.77 -6.78
CA THR A 35 12.49 25.89 -5.83
C THR A 35 11.92 24.46 -5.66
N ALA A 36 11.84 23.66 -6.73
CA ALA A 36 11.49 22.24 -6.61
C ALA A 36 12.53 21.52 -5.74
N MET A 37 12.18 21.19 -4.50
CA MET A 37 13.09 20.59 -3.53
C MET A 37 12.84 19.09 -3.46
N CYS A 38 13.90 18.31 -3.63
CA CYS A 38 13.79 16.88 -3.53
C CYS A 38 13.54 16.46 -2.09
N VAL A 39 12.44 15.76 -1.84
CA VAL A 39 12.08 15.24 -0.52
C VAL A 39 13.11 14.21 -0.02
N GLY A 40 13.75 13.48 -0.94
CA GLY A 40 14.72 12.44 -0.59
C GLY A 40 16.09 12.94 -0.15
N CYS A 41 16.59 14.05 -0.73
CA CYS A 41 17.92 14.59 -0.40
C CYS A 41 17.90 15.99 0.19
N GLY A 42 16.76 16.69 0.18
CA GLY A 42 16.61 18.06 0.65
C GLY A 42 17.19 19.13 -0.29
N SER A 43 17.74 18.73 -1.43
CA SER A 43 18.39 19.64 -2.38
C SER A 43 17.47 20.06 -3.52
N GLN A 44 17.79 21.20 -4.13
CA GLN A 44 17.12 21.73 -5.30
C GLN A 44 17.23 20.78 -6.51
N ILE A 45 16.12 20.53 -7.19
CA ILE A 45 16.06 19.71 -8.39
C ILE A 45 16.37 20.57 -9.62
N HIS A 46 17.51 20.28 -10.24
CA HIS A 46 17.96 20.89 -11.49
C HIS A 46 17.82 19.95 -12.70
N ASP A 47 17.27 18.76 -12.49
CA ASP A 47 17.11 17.74 -13.53
C ASP A 47 16.09 18.18 -14.58
N GLN A 48 16.30 17.74 -15.83
CA GLN A 48 15.36 17.96 -16.93
C GLN A 48 13.97 17.36 -16.65
N PHE A 49 13.92 16.30 -15.84
CA PHE A 49 12.71 15.58 -15.50
C PHE A 49 12.56 15.50 -13.98
N ILE A 50 11.37 15.85 -13.48
CA ILE A 50 11.01 15.72 -12.07
C ILE A 50 9.99 14.61 -11.92
N LEU A 51 10.20 13.78 -10.90
CA LEU A 51 9.25 12.78 -10.46
C LEU A 51 8.34 13.39 -9.39
N ARG A 52 7.04 13.50 -9.68
CA ARG A 52 6.03 14.00 -8.73
C ARG A 52 5.15 12.87 -8.23
N VAL A 53 5.05 12.76 -6.91
CA VAL A 53 4.15 11.84 -6.20
C VAL A 53 3.11 12.70 -5.50
N SER A 54 1.82 12.45 -5.75
CA SER A 54 0.75 13.30 -5.18
C SER A 54 0.77 13.26 -3.63
N PRO A 55 0.28 14.32 -2.93
CA PRO A 55 -0.27 15.55 -3.49
C PRO A 55 0.79 16.47 -4.10
N ASP A 56 1.99 16.59 -3.53
CA ASP A 56 3.00 17.58 -3.98
C ASP A 56 4.45 17.17 -3.61
N LEU A 57 4.79 15.89 -3.64
CA LEU A 57 6.14 15.42 -3.31
C LEU A 57 7.01 15.32 -4.57
N GLU A 58 8.10 16.07 -4.59
CA GLU A 58 9.02 16.12 -5.72
C GLU A 58 10.32 15.37 -5.42
N TRP A 59 10.77 14.60 -6.41
CA TRP A 59 11.94 13.74 -6.27
C TRP A 59 12.83 13.82 -7.51
N HIS A 60 14.14 13.70 -7.29
CA HIS A 60 15.06 13.31 -8.35
C HIS A 60 14.78 11.88 -8.80
N ALA A 61 15.04 11.57 -10.07
CA ALA A 61 15.00 10.21 -10.57
C ALA A 61 15.91 9.26 -9.78
N ALA A 62 17.10 9.74 -9.39
CA ALA A 62 18.05 8.98 -8.59
C ALA A 62 17.68 8.89 -7.10
N CYS A 63 16.86 9.80 -6.58
CA CYS A 63 16.50 9.82 -5.15
C CYS A 63 15.28 8.96 -4.85
N LEU A 64 14.41 8.71 -5.84
CA LEU A 64 13.22 7.91 -5.61
C LEU A 64 13.53 6.42 -5.70
N LYS A 65 13.73 5.82 -4.52
CA LYS A 65 14.02 4.40 -4.37
C LYS A 65 13.26 3.82 -3.19
N CYS A 66 13.02 2.52 -3.21
CA CYS A 66 12.46 1.82 -2.06
C CYS A 66 13.44 1.90 -0.88
N ALA A 67 12.97 2.33 0.29
CA ALA A 67 13.79 2.42 1.50
C ALA A 67 14.30 1.04 1.99
N GLU A 68 13.62 -0.04 1.61
CA GLU A 68 13.98 -1.41 1.99
C GLU A 68 14.92 -2.07 0.98
N CYS A 69 14.48 -2.22 -0.27
CA CYS A 69 15.26 -2.94 -1.29
C CYS A 69 16.15 -2.03 -2.14
N SER A 70 16.13 -0.71 -1.93
CA SER A 70 16.87 0.29 -2.74
C SER A 70 16.59 0.27 -4.24
N GLN A 71 15.54 -0.44 -4.69
CA GLN A 71 15.11 -0.46 -6.08
C GLN A 71 14.55 0.92 -6.48
N TYR A 72 14.96 1.43 -7.64
CA TYR A 72 14.40 2.65 -8.23
C TYR A 72 12.91 2.46 -8.53
N LEU A 73 12.11 3.45 -8.15
CA LEU A 73 10.68 3.48 -8.43
C LEU A 73 10.50 4.37 -9.67
N ASP A 74 10.03 3.80 -10.76
CA ASP A 74 9.80 4.51 -12.01
C ASP A 74 8.30 4.63 -12.32
N GLU A 75 7.97 5.26 -13.45
CA GLU A 75 6.58 5.47 -13.90
C GLU A 75 5.80 4.16 -14.11
N THR A 76 6.49 3.02 -14.26
CA THR A 76 5.85 1.71 -14.42
C THR A 76 5.47 1.08 -13.08
N CYS A 77 6.00 1.60 -11.97
CA CYS A 77 5.83 1.05 -10.62
C CYS A 77 4.97 1.94 -9.74
N THR A 78 3.94 1.36 -9.13
CA THR A 78 3.18 2.02 -8.05
C THR A 78 4.10 2.21 -6.83
N CYS A 79 4.24 3.46 -6.39
CA CYS A 79 5.04 3.84 -5.23
C CYS A 79 4.14 4.15 -4.04
N PHE A 80 4.60 3.80 -2.84
CA PHE A 80 3.88 4.06 -1.60
C PHE A 80 4.75 4.93 -0.68
N VAL A 81 4.20 6.04 -0.20
CA VAL A 81 4.90 6.93 0.73
C VAL A 81 4.32 6.76 2.13
N ARG A 82 5.18 6.54 3.12
CA ARG A 82 4.81 6.44 4.53
C ARG A 82 5.93 6.97 5.41
N ASP A 83 5.60 7.87 6.34
CA ASP A 83 6.55 8.51 7.26
C ASP A 83 7.75 9.15 6.53
N GLY A 84 7.50 9.79 5.38
CA GLY A 84 8.54 10.41 4.53
C GLY A 84 9.44 9.42 3.79
N LYS A 85 9.20 8.10 3.90
CA LYS A 85 9.92 7.05 3.18
C LYS A 85 9.10 6.49 2.04
N THR A 86 9.76 6.14 0.94
CA THR A 86 9.16 5.55 -0.25
C THR A 86 9.40 4.05 -0.28
N TYR A 87 8.36 3.28 -0.61
CA TYR A 87 8.40 1.82 -0.67
C TYR A 87 7.83 1.33 -2.01
N CYS A 88 8.39 0.25 -2.54
CA CYS A 88 7.75 -0.47 -3.64
C CYS A 88 6.51 -1.21 -3.12
N LYS A 89 5.56 -1.53 -4.00
CA LYS A 89 4.35 -2.30 -3.65
C LYS A 89 4.65 -3.55 -2.80
N ARG A 90 5.68 -4.32 -3.19
CA ARG A 90 6.08 -5.55 -2.51
C ARG A 90 6.49 -5.30 -1.06
N ASP A 91 7.41 -4.36 -0.83
CA ASP A 91 7.91 -4.07 0.51
C ASP A 91 6.86 -3.33 1.36
N TYR A 92 6.05 -2.48 0.73
CA TYR A 92 4.96 -1.81 1.42
C TYR A 92 3.94 -2.81 1.97
N VAL A 93 3.47 -3.75 1.15
CA VAL A 93 2.55 -4.82 1.59
C VAL A 93 3.21 -5.73 2.62
N ARG A 94 4.48 -6.07 2.45
CA ARG A 94 5.22 -6.91 3.41
C ARG A 94 5.35 -6.27 4.78
N LEU A 95 5.65 -4.97 4.84
CA LEU A 95 5.89 -4.25 6.10
C LEU A 95 4.59 -3.78 6.75
N PHE A 96 3.68 -3.22 5.95
CA PHE A 96 2.52 -2.47 6.43
C PHE A 96 1.18 -3.02 5.95
N GLY A 97 1.20 -4.04 5.08
CA GLY A 97 -0.01 -4.71 4.64
C GLY A 97 -0.64 -5.55 5.74
N ILE A 98 -1.89 -5.94 5.52
CA ILE A 98 -2.62 -6.85 6.40
C ILE A 98 -1.89 -8.20 6.41
N LYS A 99 -1.74 -8.76 7.61
CA LYS A 99 -1.12 -10.07 7.82
C LYS A 99 -2.17 -11.06 8.26
N CYS A 100 -1.95 -12.33 7.93
CA CYS A 100 -2.78 -13.42 8.42
C CYS A 100 -2.74 -13.45 9.95
N ALA A 101 -3.89 -13.36 10.60
CA ALA A 101 -3.98 -13.39 12.06
C ALA A 101 -3.41 -14.67 12.68
N GLN A 102 -3.42 -15.79 11.93
CA GLN A 102 -2.92 -17.08 12.41
C GLN A 102 -1.42 -17.30 12.16
N CYS A 103 -0.93 -17.07 10.94
CA CYS A 103 0.49 -17.35 10.60
C CYS A 103 1.37 -16.10 10.56
N GLN A 104 0.81 -14.91 10.73
CA GLN A 104 1.51 -13.61 10.71
C GLN A 104 2.28 -13.31 9.41
N VAL A 105 1.98 -14.06 8.33
CA VAL A 105 2.51 -13.83 6.98
C VAL A 105 1.56 -12.91 6.21
N GLY A 106 2.11 -11.99 5.41
CA GLY A 106 1.35 -11.09 4.54
C GLY A 106 0.82 -11.79 3.29
N PHE A 107 -0.22 -11.20 2.68
CA PHE A 107 -0.87 -11.76 1.49
C PHE A 107 -0.23 -11.26 0.20
N SER A 108 -0.19 -12.13 -0.81
CA SER A 108 0.13 -11.79 -2.19
C SER A 108 -1.08 -11.17 -2.91
N SER A 109 -0.86 -10.50 -4.04
CA SER A 109 -1.95 -9.92 -4.84
C SER A 109 -2.92 -10.94 -5.44
N SER A 110 -2.51 -12.21 -5.51
CA SER A 110 -3.33 -13.32 -6.02
C SER A 110 -3.91 -14.20 -4.91
N ASP A 111 -3.59 -13.93 -3.65
CA ASP A 111 -4.03 -14.78 -2.55
C ASP A 111 -5.51 -14.55 -2.25
N LEU A 112 -6.26 -15.64 -2.20
CA LEU A 112 -7.61 -15.63 -1.67
C LEU A 112 -7.56 -15.65 -0.15
N VAL A 113 -8.44 -14.86 0.48
CA VAL A 113 -8.43 -14.63 1.92
C VAL A 113 -9.79 -14.91 2.54
N MET A 114 -9.78 -15.43 3.77
CA MET A 114 -10.97 -15.54 4.62
C MET A 114 -10.99 -14.36 5.58
N ARG A 115 -12.13 -13.66 5.67
CA ARG A 115 -12.32 -12.56 6.62
C ARG A 115 -13.26 -13.01 7.73
N ALA A 116 -12.87 -12.79 8.98
CA ALA A 116 -13.71 -13.01 10.14
C ALA A 116 -13.58 -11.81 11.08
N ARG A 117 -14.67 -11.04 11.19
CA ARG A 117 -14.67 -9.72 11.85
C ARG A 117 -13.57 -8.82 11.26
N ASP A 118 -12.68 -8.30 12.10
CA ASP A 118 -11.59 -7.41 11.74
C ASP A 118 -10.29 -8.16 11.34
N SER A 119 -10.30 -9.50 11.38
CA SER A 119 -9.14 -10.34 11.12
C SER A 119 -9.22 -11.02 9.75
N VAL A 120 -8.07 -11.10 9.09
CA VAL A 120 -7.91 -11.74 7.78
C VAL A 120 -7.01 -12.97 7.92
N TYR A 121 -7.34 -14.03 7.20
CA TYR A 121 -6.65 -15.32 7.26
C TYR A 121 -6.42 -15.86 5.85
N HIS A 122 -5.34 -16.62 5.65
CA HIS A 122 -5.26 -17.47 4.45
C HIS A 122 -6.37 -18.53 4.50
N ILE A 123 -6.89 -18.94 3.34
CA ILE A 123 -7.86 -20.06 3.26
C ILE A 123 -7.34 -21.29 4.01
N GLU A 124 -6.06 -21.58 3.88
CA GLU A 124 -5.41 -22.72 4.55
C GLU A 124 -5.21 -22.50 6.05
N CYS A 125 -5.17 -21.25 6.52
CA CYS A 125 -5.04 -20.92 7.93
C CYS A 125 -6.39 -20.82 8.64
N PHE A 126 -7.50 -20.78 7.90
CA PHE A 126 -8.85 -20.68 8.45
C PHE A 126 -9.34 -22.04 8.96
N ARG A 127 -8.78 -22.48 10.09
CA ARG A 127 -8.99 -23.81 10.69
C ARG A 127 -9.30 -23.67 12.18
N CYS A 128 -10.06 -24.63 12.71
CA CYS A 128 -10.34 -24.70 14.13
C CYS A 128 -9.06 -24.91 14.94
N SER A 129 -8.81 -24.10 15.97
CA SER A 129 -7.63 -24.18 16.83
C SER A 129 -7.56 -25.48 17.65
N VAL A 130 -8.68 -26.18 17.84
CA VAL A 130 -8.74 -27.42 18.65
C VAL A 130 -8.60 -28.68 17.79
N CYS A 131 -9.38 -28.78 16.70
CA CYS A 131 -9.43 -29.99 15.87
C CYS A 131 -8.69 -29.86 14.54
N SER A 132 -8.13 -28.70 14.23
CA SER A 132 -7.41 -28.39 12.98
C SER A 132 -8.25 -28.58 11.70
N ARG A 133 -9.57 -28.78 11.83
CA ARG A 133 -10.50 -28.85 10.70
C ARG A 133 -10.57 -27.48 10.01
N GLN A 134 -10.44 -27.49 8.69
CA GLN A 134 -10.65 -26.31 7.87
C GLN A 134 -12.12 -25.91 7.86
N LEU A 135 -12.38 -24.64 8.12
CA LEU A 135 -13.71 -24.05 8.09
C LEU A 135 -13.96 -23.48 6.69
N LEU A 136 -15.05 -23.90 6.05
CA LEU A 136 -15.41 -23.48 4.70
C LEU A 136 -16.57 -22.47 4.73
N PRO A 137 -16.80 -21.72 3.62
CA PRO A 137 -17.99 -20.89 3.50
C PRO A 137 -19.25 -21.72 3.75
N GLY A 138 -20.04 -21.32 4.77
CA GLY A 138 -21.23 -22.04 5.20
C GLY A 138 -21.06 -22.87 6.48
N ASP A 139 -19.84 -23.11 6.95
CA ASP A 139 -19.60 -23.76 8.25
C ASP A 139 -19.94 -22.80 9.41
N GLU A 140 -20.58 -23.32 10.45
CA GLU A 140 -20.76 -22.61 11.72
C GLU A 140 -19.48 -22.64 12.55
N PHE A 141 -19.02 -21.46 12.98
CA PHE A 141 -17.86 -21.32 13.85
C PHE A 141 -18.03 -20.18 14.86
N SER A 142 -17.23 -20.22 15.90
CA SER A 142 -17.07 -19.15 16.88
C SER A 142 -15.66 -18.57 16.77
N LEU A 143 -15.54 -17.24 16.84
CA LEU A 143 -14.26 -16.54 16.91
C LEU A 143 -14.08 -15.96 18.32
N ARG A 144 -13.03 -16.39 19.03
CA ARG A 144 -12.61 -15.83 20.32
C ARG A 144 -11.23 -15.21 20.15
N GLU A 145 -11.18 -13.88 20.12
CA GLU A 145 -9.96 -13.12 19.78
C GLU A 145 -9.39 -13.55 18.41
N HIS A 146 -8.39 -14.42 18.40
CA HIS A 146 -7.75 -14.98 17.21
C HIS A 146 -7.98 -16.50 17.05
N GLU A 147 -8.76 -17.11 17.94
CA GLU A 147 -9.04 -18.55 17.93
C GLU A 147 -10.35 -18.84 17.21
N LEU A 148 -10.25 -19.63 16.14
CA LEU A 148 -11.39 -20.16 15.40
C LEU A 148 -11.81 -21.48 16.04
N LEU A 149 -13.09 -21.63 16.36
CA LEU A 149 -13.64 -22.82 16.99
C LEU A 149 -14.81 -23.32 16.16
N CYS A 150 -14.72 -24.55 15.65
CA CYS A 150 -15.87 -25.18 14.99
C CYS A 150 -16.97 -25.46 16.02
N ARG A 151 -18.22 -25.45 15.54
CA ARG A 151 -19.37 -25.87 16.34
C ARG A 151 -19.52 -27.39 16.39
#